data_AF-A0A942QJL5-F1
#
_entry.id   AF-A0A942QJL5-F1
#
_cell.length_a   1.000
_cell.length_b   1.000
_cell.length_c   1.000
_cell.angle_alpha   90.00
_cell.angle_beta   90.00
_cell.angle_gamma   90.00
#
_symmetry.space_group_name_H-M   'P 1'
#
loop_
_entity.id
_entity.type
_entity.pdbx_description
1 polymer ?
#
loop_
_entity_poly.entity_id
_entity_poly.type
_entity_poly.pdbx_seq_one_letter_code
_entity_poly.pdbx_strand_id
1 'polypeptide(L)'
;MSSYKKKSKWLPGVLVLLLLLGIATFAALRFGIEGLALAPTGPDNVLVVLALPGEDGVILPRVAKQYRVIDQKAYEEPIDLTRSHAIPGTSFSQLRDVYSFEGGRGLARAVSRSMPLPAYIVLTVDDLQTLLGEERFTIETPEHMDVYDGVQLYTFRPGQEMALDASQTVALFMGVEYLSEPSRQTVAFDGGREVIRLLSAERLDYSLVETDLSPEEYEVFLQNLVASGN
;
A
#
# COMPACT_ATOMS: atom_id res chain seq x y z
N MET A 1 79.12 21.27 -40.38
CA MET A 1 78.27 20.05 -40.45
C MET A 1 77.07 20.28 -39.55
N SER A 2 75.91 20.58 -40.16
CA SER A 2 74.70 21.04 -39.46
C SER A 2 73.82 19.85 -39.06
N SER A 3 73.51 19.76 -37.77
CA SER A 3 72.69 18.70 -37.17
C SER A 3 71.20 18.95 -37.44
N TYR A 4 70.59 18.13 -38.28
CA TYR A 4 69.16 18.16 -38.56
C TYR A 4 68.37 17.53 -37.40
N LYS A 5 67.79 18.35 -36.52
CA LYS A 5 66.81 17.92 -35.51
C LYS A 5 65.50 17.51 -36.18
N LYS A 6 65.22 16.21 -36.20
CA LYS A 6 63.97 15.58 -36.67
C LYS A 6 62.82 15.96 -35.70
N LYS A 7 62.04 17.00 -36.01
CA LYS A 7 60.85 17.38 -35.23
C LYS A 7 59.80 16.26 -35.30
N SER A 8 59.56 15.58 -34.18
CA SER A 8 58.56 14.51 -34.06
C SER A 8 57.14 15.08 -34.15
N LYS A 9 56.50 14.91 -35.31
CA LYS A 9 55.11 15.32 -35.59
C LYS A 9 54.04 14.50 -34.84
N TRP A 10 54.44 13.59 -33.95
CA TRP A 10 53.53 12.64 -33.28
C TRP A 10 53.00 13.13 -31.92
N LEU A 11 53.61 14.17 -31.34
CA LEU A 11 53.20 14.71 -30.04
C LEU A 11 51.77 15.30 -29.97
N PRO A 12 51.26 16.06 -30.96
CA PRO A 12 49.93 16.64 -30.83
C PRO A 12 48.82 15.59 -30.95
N GLY A 13 49.02 14.52 -31.73
CA GLY A 13 48.02 13.46 -31.89
C GLY A 13 47.83 12.62 -30.63
N VAL A 14 48.92 12.32 -29.91
CA VAL A 14 48.87 11.54 -28.66
C VAL A 14 48.18 12.32 -27.54
N LEU A 15 48.40 13.64 -27.48
CA LEU A 15 47.77 14.50 -26.47
C LEU A 15 46.26 14.63 -26.66
N VAL A 16 45.78 14.74 -27.90
CA VAL A 16 44.35 14.77 -28.20
C VAL A 16 43.69 13.41 -27.88
N LEU A 17 44.36 12.31 -28.19
CA LEU A 17 43.84 10.97 -27.89
C LEU A 17 43.70 10.74 -26.37
N LEU A 18 44.71 11.14 -25.58
CA LEU A 18 44.66 11.02 -24.12
C LEU A 18 43.56 11.89 -23.50
N LEU A 19 43.33 13.07 -24.06
CA LEU A 19 42.28 13.97 -23.58
C LEU A 19 40.88 13.40 -23.88
N LEU A 20 40.68 12.82 -25.06
CA LEU A 20 39.43 12.13 -25.41
C LEU A 20 39.20 10.88 -24.55
N LEU A 21 40.25 10.11 -24.26
CA LEU A 21 40.16 8.97 -23.34
C LEU A 21 39.80 9.42 -21.93
N GLY A 22 40.39 10.53 -21.44
CA GLY A 22 40.07 11.08 -20.13
C GLY A 22 38.62 11.53 -20.02
N ILE A 23 38.08 12.19 -21.05
CA ILE A 23 36.67 12.63 -21.09
C ILE A 23 35.72 11.45 -21.16
N ALA A 24 36.01 10.44 -22.00
CA ALA A 24 35.19 9.23 -22.10
C ALA A 24 35.18 8.43 -20.78
N THR A 25 36.34 8.32 -20.12
CA THR A 25 36.46 7.65 -18.81
C THR A 25 35.71 8.42 -17.72
N PHE A 26 35.82 9.76 -17.71
CA PHE A 26 35.12 10.62 -16.75
C PHE A 26 33.61 10.57 -16.97
N ALA A 27 33.13 10.61 -18.22
CA ALA A 27 31.73 10.43 -18.55
C ALA A 27 31.23 9.03 -18.15
N ALA A 28 31.98 7.97 -18.45
CA ALA A 28 31.63 6.61 -18.03
C ALA A 28 31.58 6.44 -16.51
N LEU A 29 32.42 7.15 -15.74
CA LEU A 29 32.33 7.16 -14.28
C LEU A 29 31.13 7.97 -13.77
N ARG A 30 30.86 9.15 -14.36
CA ARG A 30 29.76 10.02 -13.95
C ARG A 30 28.38 9.43 -14.28
N PHE A 31 28.25 8.76 -15.42
CA PHE A 31 27.02 8.09 -15.86
C PHE A 31 26.95 6.61 -15.44
N GLY A 32 28.08 5.96 -15.16
CA GLY A 32 28.14 4.55 -14.74
C GLY A 32 27.94 4.32 -13.25
N ILE A 33 28.18 5.32 -12.40
CA ILE A 33 27.93 5.23 -10.95
C ILE A 33 26.44 5.45 -10.61
N GLU A 34 25.66 6.10 -11.48
CA GLU A 34 24.19 6.16 -11.35
C GLU A 34 23.53 4.78 -11.59
N GLY A 35 24.23 3.83 -12.23
CA GLY A 35 23.76 2.45 -12.44
C GLY A 35 24.01 1.49 -11.27
N LEU A 36 24.61 1.95 -10.17
CA LEU A 36 24.79 1.20 -8.92
C LEU A 36 24.02 1.82 -7.75
N ALA A 37 23.02 2.66 -8.04
CA ALA A 37 21.93 2.81 -7.11
C ALA A 37 21.25 1.43 -7.02
N LEU A 38 21.48 0.71 -5.92
CA LEU A 38 20.62 -0.40 -5.54
C LEU A 38 19.19 0.11 -5.71
N ALA A 39 18.42 -0.50 -6.61
CA ALA A 39 17.01 -0.17 -6.75
C ALA A 39 16.43 -0.17 -5.34
N PRO A 40 15.72 0.90 -4.91
CA PRO A 40 15.23 0.98 -3.56
C PRO A 40 14.48 -0.31 -3.24
N THR A 41 14.99 -1.07 -2.27
CA THR A 41 14.29 -2.23 -1.75
C THR A 41 13.09 -1.67 -1.02
N GLY A 42 11.92 -1.79 -1.64
CA GLY A 42 10.67 -1.34 -1.04
C GLY A 42 10.38 -2.06 0.28
N PRO A 43 9.33 -1.63 0.99
CA PRO A 43 8.97 -2.24 2.26
C PRO A 43 8.57 -3.71 2.04
N ASP A 44 9.25 -4.62 2.72
CA ASP A 44 8.97 -6.07 2.67
C ASP A 44 7.70 -6.45 3.47
N ASN A 45 7.12 -5.52 4.22
CA ASN A 45 6.00 -5.77 5.11
C ASN A 45 5.16 -4.50 5.31
N VAL A 46 3.97 -4.45 4.71
CA VAL A 46 3.05 -3.31 4.77
C VAL A 46 1.67 -3.77 5.20
N LEU A 47 1.08 -3.08 6.17
CA LEU A 47 -0.31 -3.24 6.59
C LEU A 47 -1.17 -2.21 5.87
N VAL A 48 -2.07 -2.67 5.00
CA VAL A 48 -3.07 -1.82 4.33
C VAL A 48 -4.38 -1.91 5.09
N VAL A 49 -4.94 -0.76 5.44
CA VAL A 49 -6.14 -0.64 6.29
C VAL A 49 -7.16 0.24 5.59
N LEU A 50 -8.42 -0.19 5.55
CA LEU A 50 -9.55 0.66 5.23
C LEU A 50 -10.27 1.02 6.53
N ALA A 51 -10.18 2.29 6.94
CA ALA A 51 -10.78 2.83 8.14
C ALA A 51 -12.01 3.66 7.79
N LEU A 52 -13.19 3.20 8.21
CA LEU A 52 -14.48 3.80 7.85
C LEU A 52 -15.29 4.10 9.11
N PRO A 53 -16.16 5.12 9.08
CA PRO A 53 -17.07 5.42 10.18
C PRO A 53 -18.03 4.26 10.45
N GLY A 54 -18.32 4.02 11.72
CA GLY A 54 -19.44 3.18 12.17
C GLY A 54 -20.75 3.96 12.29
N GLU A 55 -21.79 3.29 12.80
CA GLU A 55 -23.10 3.89 13.06
C GLU A 55 -23.04 5.08 14.04
N ASP A 56 -22.10 5.05 14.98
CA ASP A 56 -21.85 6.10 15.96
C ASP A 56 -20.89 7.19 15.45
N GLY A 57 -20.47 7.10 14.19
CA GLY A 57 -19.48 7.99 13.57
C GLY A 57 -18.04 7.72 13.98
N VAL A 58 -17.77 6.71 14.82
CA VAL A 58 -16.41 6.36 15.22
C VAL A 58 -15.70 5.70 14.04
N ILE A 59 -14.54 6.23 13.67
CA ILE A 59 -13.71 5.67 12.61
C ILE A 59 -13.00 4.43 13.16
N LEU A 60 -13.28 3.28 12.55
CA LEU A 60 -12.66 2.02 12.89
C LEU A 60 -12.12 1.32 11.64
N PRO A 61 -11.03 0.56 11.76
CA PRO A 61 -10.62 -0.39 10.74
C PRO A 61 -11.77 -1.35 10.42
N ARG A 62 -12.17 -1.40 9.17
CA ARG A 62 -13.19 -2.35 8.65
C ARG A 62 -12.56 -3.48 7.88
N VAL A 63 -11.45 -3.18 7.22
CA VAL A 63 -10.64 -4.12 6.48
C VAL A 63 -9.18 -3.87 6.84
N ALA A 64 -8.43 -4.93 7.07
CA ALA A 64 -6.98 -4.85 7.21
C ALA A 64 -6.34 -6.07 6.55
N LYS A 65 -5.29 -5.81 5.79
CA LYS A 65 -4.58 -6.83 5.03
C LYS A 65 -3.09 -6.56 5.10
N GLN A 66 -2.32 -7.58 5.47
CA GLN A 66 -0.88 -7.50 5.55
C GLN A 66 -0.28 -8.03 4.25
N TYR A 67 0.53 -7.20 3.62
CA TYR A 67 1.27 -7.52 2.41
C TYR A 67 2.72 -7.74 2.76
N ARG A 68 3.27 -8.89 2.39
CA ARG A 68 4.66 -9.27 2.67
C ARG A 68 5.38 -9.66 1.40
N VAL A 69 6.59 -9.17 1.23
CA VAL A 69 7.49 -9.61 0.16
C VAL A 69 8.54 -10.54 0.76
N ILE A 70 8.57 -11.78 0.32
CA ILE A 70 9.55 -12.79 0.75
C ILE A 70 10.10 -13.44 -0.52
N ASP A 71 11.43 -13.43 -0.69
CA ASP A 71 12.10 -13.99 -1.88
C ASP A 71 11.52 -13.47 -3.20
N GLN A 72 11.24 -12.16 -3.28
CA GLN A 72 10.62 -11.47 -4.43
C GLN A 72 9.21 -11.94 -4.77
N LYS A 73 8.53 -12.63 -3.84
CA LYS A 73 7.12 -13.01 -3.98
C LYS A 73 6.26 -12.27 -2.98
N ALA A 74 5.14 -11.78 -3.47
CA ALA A 74 4.10 -11.15 -2.68
C ALA A 74 3.24 -12.21 -1.97
N TYR A 75 3.01 -11.98 -0.68
CA TYR A 75 2.11 -12.75 0.16
C TYR A 75 1.12 -11.81 0.81
N GLU A 76 -0.15 -12.19 0.74
CA GLU A 76 -1.25 -11.41 1.24
C GLU A 76 -1.96 -12.17 2.35
N GLU A 77 -2.04 -11.59 3.55
CA GLU A 77 -2.68 -12.20 4.71
C GLU A 77 -3.80 -11.29 5.24
N PRO A 78 -5.06 -11.78 5.33
CA PRO A 78 -6.12 -11.01 5.97
C PRO A 78 -5.86 -10.88 7.48
N ILE A 79 -6.14 -9.72 8.04
CA ILE A 79 -6.06 -9.49 9.48
C ILE A 79 -7.45 -9.59 10.09
N ASP A 80 -7.65 -10.53 11.02
CA ASP A 80 -8.87 -10.58 11.83
C ASP A 80 -8.87 -9.43 12.84
N LEU A 81 -9.63 -8.39 12.52
CA LEU A 81 -9.81 -7.19 13.31
C LEU A 81 -10.72 -7.39 14.54
N THR A 82 -11.47 -8.49 14.59
CA THR A 82 -12.36 -8.83 15.72
C THR A 82 -11.68 -9.65 16.80
N ARG A 83 -10.47 -10.16 16.52
CA ARG A 83 -9.67 -10.93 17.48
C ARG A 83 -9.47 -10.15 18.78
N SER A 84 -9.42 -10.88 19.89
CA SER A 84 -9.21 -10.25 21.19
C SER A 84 -7.82 -9.60 21.29
N HIS A 85 -7.78 -8.37 21.78
CA HIS A 85 -6.56 -7.61 22.06
C HIS A 85 -6.79 -6.70 23.26
N ALA A 86 -5.98 -6.84 24.30
CA ALA A 86 -6.10 -6.02 25.51
C ALA A 86 -5.48 -4.64 25.28
N ILE A 87 -6.25 -3.58 25.52
CA ILE A 87 -5.79 -2.19 25.44
C ILE A 87 -5.62 -1.64 26.85
N PRO A 88 -4.38 -1.34 27.31
CA PRO A 88 -4.16 -0.87 28.67
C PRO A 88 -4.99 0.37 29.02
N GLY A 89 -5.69 0.31 30.15
CA GLY A 89 -6.47 1.44 30.66
C GLY A 89 -7.87 1.59 30.06
N THR A 90 -8.36 0.64 29.26
CA THR A 90 -9.69 0.71 28.65
C THR A 90 -10.48 -0.60 28.87
N SER A 91 -11.79 -0.55 28.61
CA SER A 91 -12.66 -1.74 28.57
C SER A 91 -12.75 -2.36 27.17
N PHE A 92 -12.11 -1.75 26.17
CA PHE A 92 -12.11 -2.24 24.79
C PHE A 92 -11.18 -3.44 24.67
N SER A 93 -11.58 -4.40 23.84
CA SER A 93 -10.94 -5.72 23.84
C SER A 93 -10.77 -6.32 22.45
N GLN A 94 -11.02 -5.56 21.38
CA GLN A 94 -10.83 -6.02 20.00
C GLN A 94 -9.63 -5.34 19.36
N LEU A 95 -8.98 -6.01 18.41
CA LEU A 95 -7.83 -5.45 17.69
C LEU A 95 -8.16 -4.13 16.98
N ARG A 96 -9.33 -4.03 16.35
CA ARG A 96 -9.76 -2.80 15.67
C ARG A 96 -9.81 -1.58 16.59
N ASP A 97 -10.12 -1.78 17.87
CA ASP A 97 -10.28 -0.70 18.84
C ASP A 97 -8.94 0.03 19.10
N VAL A 98 -7.80 -0.64 18.87
CA VAL A 98 -6.46 -0.05 19.02
C VAL A 98 -6.31 1.21 18.17
N TYR A 99 -6.93 1.21 16.99
CA TYR A 99 -6.86 2.32 16.05
C TYR A 99 -7.43 3.62 16.66
N SER A 100 -8.52 3.54 17.43
CA SER A 100 -9.14 4.71 18.05
C SER A 100 -8.25 5.37 19.13
N PHE A 101 -7.28 4.64 19.68
CA PHE A 101 -6.37 5.15 20.71
C PHE A 101 -4.99 5.52 20.16
N GLU A 102 -4.50 4.78 19.18
CA GLU A 102 -3.11 4.83 18.74
C GLU A 102 -2.93 4.93 17.21
N GLY A 103 -4.02 5.05 16.44
CA GLY A 103 -4.02 5.21 14.99
C GLY A 103 -3.46 4.01 14.22
N GLY A 104 -3.05 4.24 12.96
CA GLY A 104 -2.46 3.21 12.10
C GLY A 104 -1.20 2.58 12.70
N ARG A 105 -0.35 3.39 13.34
CA ARG A 105 0.86 2.92 14.03
C ARG A 105 0.56 1.97 15.18
N GLY A 106 -0.44 2.29 16.01
CA GLY A 106 -0.87 1.40 17.09
C GLY A 106 -1.35 0.06 16.57
N LEU A 107 -2.19 0.11 15.54
CA LEU A 107 -2.70 -1.10 14.89
C LEU A 107 -1.56 -1.95 14.29
N ALA A 108 -0.59 -1.33 13.61
CA ALA A 108 0.60 -2.01 13.08
C ALA A 108 1.40 -2.70 14.20
N ARG A 109 1.62 -2.03 15.34
CA ARG A 109 2.27 -2.63 16.52
C ARG A 109 1.45 -3.80 17.10
N ALA A 110 0.14 -3.66 17.17
CA ALA A 110 -0.73 -4.72 17.69
C ALA A 110 -0.76 -5.95 16.75
N VAL A 111 -0.69 -5.73 15.43
CA VAL A 111 -0.62 -6.80 14.42
C VAL A 111 0.74 -7.50 14.41
N SER A 112 1.85 -6.76 14.60
CA SER A 112 3.21 -7.30 14.42
C SER A 112 3.52 -8.51 15.30
N ARG A 113 2.95 -8.60 16.53
CA ARG A 113 3.24 -9.68 17.50
C ARG A 113 4.76 -9.93 17.63
N SER A 114 5.26 -11.03 17.05
CA SER A 114 6.67 -11.47 17.06
C SER A 114 7.40 -11.27 15.73
N MET A 115 6.75 -10.62 14.76
CA MET A 115 7.30 -10.25 13.47
C MET A 115 7.86 -8.83 13.53
N PRO A 116 8.74 -8.44 12.58
CA PRO A 116 9.07 -7.05 12.36
C PRO A 116 7.81 -6.19 12.23
N LEU A 117 7.85 -4.99 12.81
CA LEU A 117 6.77 -4.01 12.72
C LEU A 117 6.48 -3.74 11.24
N PRO A 118 5.26 -4.02 10.73
CA PRO A 118 4.91 -3.61 9.37
C PRO A 118 4.87 -2.08 9.30
N ALA A 119 5.31 -1.53 8.18
CA ALA A 119 4.87 -0.19 7.78
C ALA A 119 3.36 -0.21 7.54
N TYR A 120 2.70 0.94 7.49
CA TYR A 120 1.25 0.98 7.32
C TYR A 120 0.77 2.01 6.31
N ILE A 121 -0.37 1.72 5.69
CA ILE A 121 -1.15 2.61 4.84
C ILE A 121 -2.58 2.54 5.36
N VAL A 122 -3.14 3.67 5.78
CA VAL A 122 -4.56 3.76 6.18
C VAL A 122 -5.29 4.60 5.14
N LEU A 123 -6.39 4.03 4.66
CA LEU A 123 -7.32 4.62 3.73
C LEU A 123 -8.59 5.04 4.46
N THR A 124 -8.98 6.28 4.26
CA THR A 124 -10.21 6.87 4.78
C THR A 124 -11.36 6.75 3.77
N VAL A 125 -12.53 7.30 4.12
CA VAL A 125 -13.66 7.42 3.20
C VAL A 125 -13.30 8.29 1.99
N ASP A 126 -12.56 9.38 2.20
CA ASP A 126 -12.18 10.31 1.12
C ASP A 126 -11.16 9.67 0.18
N ASP A 127 -10.24 8.86 0.73
CA ASP A 127 -9.31 8.05 -0.06
C ASP A 127 -10.05 6.99 -0.88
N LEU A 128 -11.06 6.33 -0.28
CA LEU A 128 -11.90 5.37 -0.98
C LEU A 128 -12.69 6.03 -2.12
N GLN A 129 -13.24 7.23 -1.90
CA GLN A 129 -13.92 8.00 -2.95
C GLN A 129 -12.96 8.35 -4.10
N THR A 130 -11.73 8.75 -3.76
CA THR A 130 -10.70 9.09 -4.73
C THR A 130 -10.27 7.86 -5.54
N LEU A 131 -9.99 6.73 -4.87
CA LEU A 131 -9.63 5.46 -5.50
C LEU A 131 -10.73 4.92 -6.41
N LEU A 132 -11.99 5.08 -6.00
CA LEU A 132 -13.10 4.63 -6.82
C LEU A 132 -13.26 5.53 -8.04
N GLY A 133 -13.27 6.86 -7.90
CA GLY A 133 -13.51 7.76 -9.02
C GLY A 133 -14.81 7.39 -9.76
N GLU A 134 -14.70 6.90 -11.00
CA GLU A 134 -15.83 6.35 -11.78
C GLU A 134 -15.98 4.82 -11.66
N GLU A 135 -14.98 4.12 -11.13
CA GLU A 135 -15.04 2.69 -10.82
C GLU A 135 -16.01 2.37 -9.67
N ARG A 136 -16.21 1.07 -9.45
CA ARG A 136 -17.08 0.52 -8.41
C ARG A 136 -16.32 -0.50 -7.58
N PHE A 137 -16.61 -0.52 -6.29
CA PHE A 137 -16.12 -1.52 -5.37
C PHE A 137 -16.88 -2.82 -5.61
N THR A 138 -16.19 -3.87 -6.04
CA THR A 138 -16.82 -5.12 -6.41
C THR A 138 -16.70 -6.16 -5.29
N ILE A 139 -17.84 -6.66 -4.81
CA ILE A 139 -17.87 -7.66 -3.73
C ILE A 139 -19.15 -8.49 -3.76
N GLU A 140 -19.06 -9.74 -3.33
CA GLU A 140 -20.20 -10.62 -3.08
C GLU A 140 -20.47 -10.68 -1.57
N THR A 141 -21.73 -10.52 -1.16
CA THR A 141 -22.11 -10.75 0.24
C THR A 141 -22.54 -12.20 0.45
N PRO A 142 -22.09 -12.86 1.52
CA PRO A 142 -22.47 -14.25 1.82
C PRO A 142 -23.85 -14.37 2.49
N GLU A 143 -24.35 -13.29 3.07
CA GLU A 143 -25.61 -13.23 3.84
C GLU A 143 -26.40 -11.97 3.48
N HIS A 144 -27.72 -12.02 3.74
CA HIS A 144 -28.59 -10.85 3.59
C HIS A 144 -28.30 -9.83 4.68
N MET A 145 -28.21 -8.56 4.31
CA MET A 145 -28.05 -7.44 5.25
C MET A 145 -28.92 -6.27 4.84
N ASP A 146 -29.60 -5.67 5.82
CA ASP A 146 -30.27 -4.38 5.67
C ASP A 146 -29.58 -3.38 6.61
N VAL A 147 -29.01 -2.31 6.04
CA VAL A 147 -28.22 -1.32 6.78
C VAL A 147 -28.83 0.07 6.58
N TYR A 148 -29.19 0.72 7.68
CA TYR A 148 -29.66 2.11 7.66
C TYR A 148 -28.53 3.04 8.09
N ASP A 149 -28.11 3.95 7.22
CA ASP A 149 -27.01 4.90 7.48
C ASP A 149 -27.46 6.20 8.18
N GLY A 150 -28.74 6.27 8.59
CA GLY A 150 -29.37 7.49 9.11
C GLY A 150 -30.08 8.32 8.06
N VAL A 151 -29.92 8.01 6.76
CA VAL A 151 -30.54 8.71 5.63
C VAL A 151 -31.35 7.74 4.78
N GLN A 152 -30.76 6.62 4.38
CA GLN A 152 -31.35 5.61 3.50
C GLN A 152 -31.07 4.18 3.96
N LEU A 153 -31.94 3.27 3.52
CA LEU A 153 -31.80 1.84 3.77
C LEU A 153 -31.12 1.18 2.57
N TYR A 154 -29.96 0.57 2.82
CA TYR A 154 -29.24 -0.27 1.86
C TYR A 154 -29.56 -1.74 2.12
N THR A 155 -29.85 -2.48 1.05
CA THR A 155 -30.10 -3.92 1.12
C THR A 155 -29.06 -4.66 0.29
N PHE A 156 -28.32 -5.54 0.94
CA PHE A 156 -27.32 -6.43 0.33
C PHE A 156 -27.85 -7.86 0.33
N ARG A 157 -27.85 -8.51 -0.84
CA ARG A 157 -28.42 -9.86 -1.00
C ARG A 157 -27.30 -10.89 -1.17
N PRO A 158 -27.47 -12.10 -0.61
CA PRO A 158 -26.45 -13.12 -0.70
C PRO A 158 -26.26 -13.64 -2.12
N GLY A 159 -25.03 -14.03 -2.48
CA GLY A 159 -24.76 -14.77 -3.72
C GLY A 159 -24.75 -13.92 -5.00
N GLN A 160 -24.80 -12.60 -4.88
CA GLN A 160 -24.74 -11.67 -6.00
C GLN A 160 -23.49 -10.79 -5.86
N GLU A 161 -22.66 -10.78 -6.89
CA GLU A 161 -21.61 -9.78 -7.03
C GLU A 161 -22.26 -8.40 -7.24
N MET A 162 -21.87 -7.45 -6.40
CA MET A 162 -22.39 -6.08 -6.39
C MET A 162 -21.27 -5.11 -6.72
N ALA A 163 -21.61 -4.10 -7.51
CA ALA A 163 -20.75 -2.98 -7.85
C ALA A 163 -21.21 -1.75 -7.05
N LEU A 164 -20.45 -1.38 -6.02
CA LEU A 164 -20.83 -0.39 -5.02
C LEU A 164 -20.08 0.95 -5.24
N ASP A 165 -20.76 2.10 -5.07
CA ASP A 165 -20.04 3.36 -4.84
C ASP A 165 -19.48 3.44 -3.40
N ALA A 166 -18.72 4.50 -3.11
CA ALA A 166 -18.14 4.73 -1.79
C ALA A 166 -19.18 4.72 -0.66
N SER A 167 -20.37 5.31 -0.86
CA SER A 167 -21.41 5.37 0.19
C SER A 167 -21.98 3.98 0.48
N GLN A 168 -22.23 3.21 -0.58
CA GLN A 168 -22.68 1.82 -0.49
C GLN A 168 -21.62 0.92 0.14
N THR A 169 -20.34 1.14 -0.17
CA THR A 169 -19.21 0.41 0.44
C THR A 169 -19.10 0.71 1.93
N VAL A 170 -19.27 1.98 2.34
CA VAL A 170 -19.34 2.34 3.77
C VAL A 170 -20.50 1.63 4.45
N ALA A 171 -21.71 1.70 3.87
CA ALA A 171 -22.87 1.03 4.40
C ALA A 171 -22.69 -0.50 4.50
N LEU A 172 -22.06 -1.12 3.51
CA LEU A 172 -21.73 -2.55 3.55
C LEU A 172 -20.86 -2.85 4.78
N PHE A 173 -19.75 -2.14 4.96
CA PHE A 173 -18.80 -2.40 6.04
C PHE A 173 -19.32 -1.98 7.43
N MET A 174 -20.32 -1.11 7.51
CA MET A 174 -21.12 -0.91 8.73
C MET A 174 -21.95 -2.17 9.04
N GLY A 175 -22.62 -2.74 8.03
CA GLY A 175 -23.46 -3.93 8.16
C GLY A 175 -22.71 -5.22 8.52
N VAL A 176 -21.42 -5.31 8.16
CA VAL A 176 -20.58 -6.49 8.42
C VAL A 176 -20.61 -6.92 9.88
N GLU A 177 -20.73 -6.00 10.86
CA GLU A 177 -20.77 -6.37 12.27
C GLU A 177 -21.92 -7.31 12.64
N TYR A 178 -23.01 -7.27 11.89
CA TYR A 178 -24.22 -8.07 12.13
C TYR A 178 -24.19 -9.45 11.46
N LEU A 179 -23.18 -9.72 10.62
CA LEU A 179 -23.01 -11.01 9.98
C LEU A 179 -22.52 -12.08 10.95
N SER A 180 -22.73 -13.36 10.59
CA SER A 180 -22.04 -14.46 11.27
C SER A 180 -20.51 -14.35 11.15
N GLU A 181 -19.76 -14.94 12.08
CA GLU A 181 -18.29 -14.88 12.07
C GLU A 181 -17.66 -15.37 10.74
N PRO A 182 -18.07 -16.53 10.17
CA PRO A 182 -17.55 -16.96 8.87
C PRO A 182 -17.83 -15.94 7.76
N SER A 183 -19.03 -15.38 7.73
CA SER A 183 -19.43 -14.37 6.75
C SER A 183 -18.66 -13.06 6.89
N ARG A 184 -18.39 -12.62 8.13
CA ARG A 184 -17.52 -11.46 8.39
C ARG A 184 -16.11 -11.70 7.85
N GLN A 185 -15.56 -12.89 8.07
CA GLN A 185 -14.22 -13.24 7.58
C GLN A 185 -14.18 -13.24 6.05
N THR A 186 -15.20 -13.78 5.38
CA THR A 186 -15.33 -13.73 3.92
C THR A 186 -15.35 -12.29 3.41
N VAL A 187 -16.23 -11.44 3.96
CA VAL A 187 -16.34 -10.03 3.52
C VAL A 187 -15.05 -9.26 3.82
N ALA A 188 -14.39 -9.50 4.96
CA ALA A 188 -13.10 -8.87 5.27
C ALA A 188 -11.99 -9.31 4.30
N PHE A 189 -11.97 -10.59 3.92
CA PHE A 189 -10.99 -11.12 2.96
C PHE A 189 -11.21 -10.56 1.55
N ASP A 190 -12.44 -10.64 1.04
CA ASP A 190 -12.79 -10.14 -0.29
C ASP A 190 -12.68 -8.61 -0.36
N GLY A 191 -13.10 -7.92 0.69
CA GLY A 191 -12.93 -6.48 0.82
C GLY A 191 -11.46 -6.06 0.82
N GLY A 192 -10.60 -6.82 1.49
CA GLY A 192 -9.15 -6.61 1.47
C GLY A 192 -8.53 -6.85 0.10
N ARG A 193 -9.01 -7.84 -0.65
CA ARG A 193 -8.59 -8.05 -2.05
C ARG A 193 -8.99 -6.86 -2.93
N GLU A 194 -10.22 -6.37 -2.79
CA GLU A 194 -10.71 -5.27 -3.62
C GLU A 194 -10.01 -3.93 -3.30
N VAL A 195 -9.70 -3.66 -2.04
CA VAL A 195 -8.88 -2.49 -1.65
C VAL A 195 -7.49 -2.53 -2.30
N ILE A 196 -6.83 -3.69 -2.29
CA ILE A 196 -5.53 -3.86 -2.94
C ILE A 196 -5.64 -3.69 -4.46
N ARG A 197 -6.70 -4.23 -5.08
CA ARG A 197 -6.98 -4.03 -6.51
C ARG A 197 -7.10 -2.54 -6.84
N LEU A 198 -7.90 -1.80 -6.08
CA LEU A 198 -8.11 -0.37 -6.28
C LEU A 198 -6.80 0.42 -6.14
N LEU A 199 -6.03 0.16 -5.08
CA LEU A 199 -4.70 0.77 -4.88
C LEU A 199 -3.70 0.45 -6.00
N SER A 200 -3.85 -0.70 -6.66
CA SER A 200 -3.00 -1.09 -7.79
C SER A 200 -3.40 -0.39 -9.09
N ALA A 201 -4.70 -0.15 -9.26
CA ALA A 201 -5.27 0.46 -10.47
C ALA A 201 -5.13 2.00 -10.45
N GLU A 202 -5.47 2.63 -9.33
CA GLU A 202 -5.48 4.07 -9.16
C GLU A 202 -4.47 4.48 -8.09
N ARG A 203 -3.67 5.50 -8.37
CA ARG A 203 -2.62 5.96 -7.45
C ARG A 203 -3.16 7.10 -6.59
N LEU A 204 -3.20 6.88 -5.28
CA LEU A 204 -3.40 7.98 -4.35
C LEU A 204 -2.15 8.83 -4.26
N ASP A 205 -2.35 10.14 -4.14
CA ASP A 205 -1.28 11.07 -3.79
C ASP A 205 -0.80 10.73 -2.38
N TYR A 206 0.50 10.44 -2.25
CA TYR A 206 1.16 10.16 -0.98
C TYR A 206 0.82 11.18 0.12
N SER A 207 0.67 12.46 -0.24
CA SER A 207 0.39 13.55 0.71
C SER A 207 -1.01 13.48 1.35
N LEU A 208 -1.91 12.66 0.82
CA LEU A 208 -3.28 12.50 1.31
C LEU A 208 -3.46 11.26 2.19
N VAL A 209 -2.52 10.32 2.13
CA VAL A 209 -2.63 9.01 2.79
C VAL A 209 -1.94 9.03 4.15
N GLU A 210 -2.60 8.48 5.18
CA GLU A 210 -1.94 8.26 6.48
C GLU A 210 -0.99 7.05 6.38
N THR A 211 0.31 7.30 6.40
CA THR A 211 1.35 6.27 6.28
C THR A 211 2.63 6.64 7.04
N ASP A 212 3.43 5.63 7.41
CA ASP A 212 4.81 5.82 7.89
C ASP A 212 5.88 5.48 6.85
N LEU A 213 5.48 5.14 5.64
CA LEU A 213 6.38 4.98 4.49
C LEU A 213 6.94 6.35 4.07
N SER A 214 8.18 6.37 3.58
CA SER A 214 8.67 7.50 2.78
C SER A 214 7.95 7.56 1.42
N PRO A 215 7.96 8.72 0.74
CA PRO A 215 7.40 8.83 -0.62
C PRO A 215 7.99 7.79 -1.59
N GLU A 216 9.30 7.54 -1.50
CA GLU A 216 9.99 6.57 -2.33
C GLU A 216 9.55 5.13 -2.03
N GLU A 217 9.44 4.77 -0.75
CA GLU A 217 8.96 3.44 -0.34
C GLU A 217 7.50 3.20 -0.72
N TYR A 218 6.65 4.23 -0.63
CA TYR A 218 5.26 4.18 -1.06
C TYR A 218 5.14 3.90 -2.56
N GLU A 219 5.90 4.60 -3.39
CA GLU A 219 5.92 4.37 -4.84
C GLU A 219 6.41 2.96 -5.20
N VAL A 220 7.46 2.47 -4.54
CA VAL A 220 7.95 1.10 -4.77
C VAL A 220 6.90 0.07 -4.33
N PHE A 221 6.21 0.31 -3.21
CA PHE A 221 5.12 -0.54 -2.75
C PHE A 221 4.00 -0.63 -3.81
N LEU A 222 3.52 0.50 -4.32
CA LEU A 222 2.48 0.51 -5.37
C LEU A 222 2.93 -0.20 -6.64
N GLN A 223 4.19 -0.02 -7.06
CA GLN A 223 4.75 -0.74 -8.21
C GLN A 223 4.77 -2.26 -8.00
N ASN A 224 5.10 -2.72 -6.78
CA ASN A 224 5.11 -4.13 -6.43
C ASN A 224 3.71 -4.74 -6.40
N LEU A 225 2.68 -3.97 -6.01
CA LEU A 225 1.30 -4.42 -6.09
C LEU A 225 0.88 -4.68 -7.55
N VAL A 226 1.17 -3.75 -8.46
CA VAL A 226 0.89 -3.88 -9.90
C VAL A 226 1.60 -5.08 -10.51
N ALA A 227 2.86 -5.32 -10.12
CA ALA A 227 3.62 -6.47 -10.60
C ALA A 227 3.06 -7.82 -10.12
N SER A 228 2.36 -7.84 -8.98
CA SER A 228 1.81 -9.05 -8.36
C SER A 228 0.37 -9.36 -8.78
N GLY A 229 -0.33 -8.36 -9.34
CA GLY A 229 -1.70 -8.50 -9.85
C GLY A 229 -1.85 -9.01 -11.29
N ASN A 230 -0.74 -9.29 -11.99
CA ASN A 230 -0.68 -9.93 -13.32
C ASN A 230 -0.17 -11.37 -13.23
#